data_AF-A0A7V3QFT9-F1
#
_entry.id   AF-A0A7V3QFT9-F1
#
_cell.length_a   1.000
_cell.length_b   1.000
_cell.length_c   1.000
_cell.angle_alpha   90.00
_cell.angle_beta   90.00
_cell.angle_gamma   90.00
#
_symmetry.space_group_name_H-M   'P 1'
#
loop_
_entity.id
_entity.type
_entity.pdbx_description
1 polymer ?
#
loop_
_entity_poly.entity_id
_entity_poly.type
_entity_poly.pdbx_seq_one_letter_code
_entity_poly.pdbx_strand_id
1 'polypeptide(L)'
;MKNSAILAMPILTIATVAFCATGYVTRSGSTWTAKVDGTVVYTGPDYNTAIQTCIDNMSSGTIYIKNSGTAATTYGIVPKDGLTLDYCGTQAYGQSGTVSVIQLDRKNNVTIKNLKITGSPRYGIWSRSSSGITLSGCSCDVTGGLIFRFDDGKSAGTRNINVNSITANGATAHGLETYSVDGFYWSTITANNSTGCGLLLNNTKNWSGSSIYAYNCCYGGGYAGFRVANTNQVGIVNYVSADRCGRGIFSLTGSRDATINNCYIRNCSGIGIWIQDSYNTKVKAGTVENCAGGCYAITGGSGNSVTVTCK
;
A
#
# COMPACT_ATOMS: atom_id res chain seq x y z
N MET A 1 37.72 -17.23 -62.64
CA MET A 1 37.27 -17.11 -61.24
C MET A 1 36.18 -16.04 -61.19
N LYS A 2 34.91 -16.46 -61.07
CA LYS A 2 33.76 -15.55 -61.01
C LYS A 2 33.54 -15.16 -59.54
N ASN A 3 33.86 -13.92 -59.18
CA ASN A 3 33.55 -13.39 -57.86
C ASN A 3 32.06 -13.00 -57.83
N SER A 4 31.24 -13.86 -57.23
CA SER A 4 29.88 -13.52 -56.84
C SER A 4 29.93 -12.67 -55.57
N ALA A 5 29.73 -11.37 -55.70
CA ALA A 5 29.52 -10.49 -54.56
C ALA A 5 28.10 -10.69 -54.02
N ILE A 6 27.98 -11.28 -52.83
CA ILE A 6 26.73 -11.33 -52.07
C ILE A 6 26.48 -9.94 -51.51
N LEU A 7 25.48 -9.23 -52.04
CA LEU A 7 24.95 -8.02 -51.40
C LEU A 7 24.18 -8.43 -50.14
N ALA A 8 24.73 -8.13 -48.97
CA ALA A 8 23.99 -8.17 -47.73
C ALA A 8 23.03 -6.96 -47.68
N MET A 9 21.73 -7.20 -47.81
CA MET A 9 20.70 -6.19 -47.52
C MET A 9 20.67 -5.91 -46.01
N PRO A 10 20.78 -4.65 -45.58
CA PRO A 10 20.60 -4.32 -44.16
C PRO A 10 19.12 -4.52 -43.80
N ILE A 11 18.86 -5.41 -42.84
CA ILE A 11 17.54 -5.51 -42.20
C ILE A 11 17.37 -4.24 -41.36
N LEU A 12 16.50 -3.34 -41.84
CA LEU A 12 16.09 -2.17 -41.09
C LEU A 12 15.16 -2.62 -39.96
N THR A 13 15.67 -2.68 -38.73
CA THR A 13 14.85 -2.88 -37.53
C THR A 13 14.03 -1.63 -37.29
N ILE A 14 12.76 -1.67 -37.68
CA ILE A 14 11.78 -0.65 -37.29
C ILE A 14 11.62 -0.78 -35.76
N ALA A 15 12.08 0.23 -35.02
CA ALA A 15 11.75 0.35 -33.61
C ALA A 15 10.23 0.46 -33.49
N THR A 16 9.57 -0.59 -32.99
CA THR A 16 8.17 -0.51 -32.62
C THR A 16 8.06 0.48 -31.47
N VAL A 17 7.48 1.66 -31.73
CA VAL A 17 7.00 2.52 -30.67
C VAL A 17 5.98 1.70 -29.90
N ALA A 18 6.31 1.33 -28.65
CA ALA A 18 5.38 0.61 -27.80
C ALA A 18 4.17 1.51 -27.57
N PHE A 19 3.08 1.24 -28.30
CA PHE A 19 1.82 1.92 -28.08
C PHE A 19 1.30 1.49 -26.71
N CYS A 20 1.16 2.43 -25.77
CA CYS A 20 0.45 2.18 -24.53
C CYS A 20 -1.02 1.95 -24.87
N ALA A 21 -1.50 0.72 -24.71
CA ALA A 21 -2.88 0.38 -24.99
C ALA A 21 -3.83 1.07 -23.99
N THR A 22 -5.07 1.30 -24.43
CA THR A 22 -6.14 1.82 -23.58
C THR A 22 -7.25 0.80 -23.43
N GLY A 23 -7.46 0.36 -22.19
CA GLY A 23 -8.54 -0.54 -21.79
C GLY A 23 -9.71 0.21 -21.17
N TYR A 24 -10.93 -0.27 -21.41
CA TYR A 24 -12.14 0.19 -20.72
C TYR A 24 -12.94 -1.00 -20.21
N VAL A 25 -13.36 -0.94 -18.96
CA VAL A 25 -14.29 -1.89 -18.37
C VAL A 25 -15.53 -1.14 -17.90
N THR A 26 -16.66 -1.43 -18.52
CA THR A 26 -17.94 -0.76 -18.30
C THR A 26 -19.04 -1.77 -18.03
N ARG A 27 -20.16 -1.32 -17.45
CA ARG A 27 -21.35 -2.13 -17.22
C ARG A 27 -22.60 -1.43 -17.74
N SER A 28 -23.46 -2.17 -18.43
CA SER A 28 -24.83 -1.77 -18.79
C SER A 28 -25.80 -2.87 -18.34
N GLY A 29 -26.77 -2.53 -17.48
CA GLY A 29 -27.62 -3.52 -16.84
C GLY A 29 -26.81 -4.55 -16.04
N SER A 30 -27.00 -5.84 -16.31
CA SER A 30 -26.21 -6.94 -15.74
C SER A 30 -24.96 -7.31 -16.55
N THR A 31 -24.74 -6.67 -17.69
CA THR A 31 -23.67 -7.03 -18.62
C THR A 31 -22.45 -6.13 -18.44
N TRP A 32 -21.32 -6.75 -18.13
CA TRP A 32 -20.00 -6.14 -18.20
C TRP A 32 -19.42 -6.28 -19.60
N THR A 33 -18.75 -5.23 -20.04
CA THR A 33 -18.04 -5.19 -21.32
C THR A 33 -16.63 -4.68 -21.09
N ALA A 34 -15.64 -5.40 -21.62
CA ALA A 34 -14.26 -4.95 -21.67
C ALA A 34 -13.86 -4.64 -23.12
N LYS A 35 -13.19 -3.51 -23.31
CA LYS A 35 -12.63 -3.10 -24.59
C LYS A 35 -11.15 -2.80 -24.46
N VAL A 36 -10.36 -3.12 -25.48
CA VAL A 36 -8.96 -2.71 -25.64
C VAL A 36 -8.84 -2.00 -26.98
N ASP A 37 -8.37 -0.75 -26.97
CA ASP A 37 -8.23 0.11 -28.16
C ASP A 37 -9.49 0.12 -29.05
N GLY A 38 -10.66 0.19 -28.40
CA GLY A 38 -11.97 0.21 -29.06
C GLY A 38 -12.57 -1.17 -29.39
N THR A 39 -11.76 -2.23 -29.40
CA THR A 39 -12.20 -3.59 -29.72
C THR A 39 -12.77 -4.28 -28.49
N VAL A 40 -13.97 -4.86 -28.58
CA VAL A 40 -14.57 -5.65 -27.50
C VAL A 40 -13.80 -6.97 -27.34
N VAL A 41 -13.25 -7.20 -26.14
CA VAL A 41 -12.54 -8.44 -25.78
C VAL A 41 -13.32 -9.30 -24.78
N TYR A 42 -14.35 -8.74 -24.14
CA TYR A 42 -15.24 -9.48 -23.25
C TYR A 42 -16.63 -8.85 -23.23
N THR A 43 -17.65 -9.71 -23.17
CA THR A 43 -19.03 -9.37 -22.79
C THR A 43 -19.57 -10.51 -21.93
N GLY A 44 -20.07 -10.21 -20.73
CA GLY A 44 -20.61 -11.24 -19.84
C GLY A 44 -21.07 -10.68 -18.48
N PRO A 45 -21.49 -11.54 -17.53
CA PRO A 45 -22.07 -11.11 -16.27
C PRO A 45 -21.04 -10.78 -15.17
N ASP A 46 -19.77 -11.13 -15.36
CA ASP A 46 -18.78 -11.16 -14.29
C ASP A 46 -17.84 -9.95 -14.30
N TYR A 47 -17.83 -9.23 -13.17
CA TYR A 47 -16.95 -8.07 -12.94
C TYR A 47 -15.47 -8.41 -13.05
N ASN A 48 -15.02 -9.43 -12.31
CA ASN A 48 -13.63 -9.84 -12.29
C ASN A 48 -13.17 -10.35 -13.65
N THR A 49 -13.99 -11.16 -14.33
CA THR A 49 -13.67 -11.69 -15.65
C THR A 49 -13.52 -10.57 -16.66
N ALA A 50 -14.40 -9.57 -16.66
CA ALA A 50 -14.27 -8.41 -17.54
C ALA A 50 -12.93 -7.67 -17.36
N ILE A 51 -12.54 -7.39 -16.11
CA ILE A 51 -11.28 -6.71 -15.82
C ILE A 51 -10.09 -7.61 -16.19
N GLN A 52 -10.12 -8.88 -15.80
CA GLN A 52 -9.02 -9.80 -16.06
C GLN A 52 -8.84 -10.04 -17.57
N THR A 53 -9.91 -10.20 -18.34
CA THR A 53 -9.79 -10.31 -19.80
C THR A 53 -9.22 -9.04 -20.44
N CYS A 54 -9.54 -7.86 -19.90
CA CYS A 54 -8.90 -6.62 -20.34
C CYS A 54 -7.38 -6.62 -20.06
N ILE A 55 -6.99 -6.99 -18.84
CA ILE A 55 -5.57 -7.17 -18.43
C ILE A 55 -4.88 -8.18 -19.35
N ASP A 56 -5.52 -9.30 -19.65
CA ASP A 56 -4.93 -10.39 -20.42
C ASP A 56 -4.68 -10.01 -21.88
N ASN A 57 -5.44 -9.06 -22.41
CA ASN A 57 -5.29 -8.53 -23.77
C ASN A 57 -4.36 -7.29 -23.86
N MET A 58 -3.71 -6.88 -22.75
CA MET A 58 -2.79 -5.74 -22.74
C MET A 58 -1.40 -6.16 -22.23
N SER A 59 -0.37 -5.53 -22.79
CA SER A 59 1.03 -5.68 -22.34
C SER A 59 1.53 -4.48 -21.54
N SER A 60 1.00 -3.29 -21.82
CA SER A 60 1.27 -2.04 -21.10
C SER A 60 0.12 -1.06 -21.34
N GLY A 61 0.08 0.04 -20.59
CA GLY A 61 -0.92 1.09 -20.74
C GLY A 61 -1.91 1.17 -19.59
N THR A 62 -3.08 1.76 -19.84
CA THR A 62 -4.06 2.08 -18.78
C THR A 62 -5.41 1.42 -19.03
N ILE A 63 -5.94 0.75 -18.01
CA ILE A 63 -7.29 0.21 -17.97
C ILE A 63 -8.14 1.12 -17.10
N TYR A 64 -9.20 1.68 -17.68
CA TYR A 64 -10.19 2.48 -16.98
C TYR A 64 -11.38 1.61 -16.56
N ILE A 65 -11.55 1.37 -15.27
CA ILE A 65 -12.71 0.67 -14.70
C ILE A 65 -13.76 1.72 -14.34
N LYS A 66 -14.87 1.75 -15.07
CA LYS A 66 -15.86 2.85 -15.03
C LYS A 66 -17.10 2.56 -14.17
N ASN A 67 -17.24 1.34 -13.66
CA ASN A 67 -18.39 0.96 -12.82
C ASN A 67 -17.94 0.13 -11.62
N SER A 68 -18.61 0.32 -10.49
CA SER A 68 -18.40 -0.46 -9.27
C SER A 68 -18.90 -1.90 -9.43
N GLY A 69 -18.22 -2.84 -8.77
CA GLY A 69 -18.53 -4.26 -8.86
C GLY A 69 -18.14 -5.07 -7.64
N THR A 70 -18.50 -6.36 -7.66
CA THR A 70 -18.19 -7.31 -6.58
C THR A 70 -16.98 -8.14 -6.96
N ALA A 71 -15.95 -8.11 -6.13
CA ALA A 71 -14.77 -8.93 -6.29
C ALA A 71 -15.10 -10.42 -6.11
N ALA A 72 -14.37 -11.29 -6.80
CA ALA A 72 -14.49 -12.74 -6.65
C ALA A 72 -14.29 -13.20 -5.20
N THR A 73 -14.88 -14.35 -4.87
CA THR A 73 -14.92 -14.92 -3.52
C THR A 73 -13.59 -15.48 -3.02
N THR A 74 -12.57 -15.59 -3.86
CA THR A 74 -11.22 -16.03 -3.44
C THR A 74 -10.18 -15.01 -3.87
N TYR A 75 -9.69 -15.08 -5.10
CA TYR A 75 -8.72 -14.12 -5.63
C TYR A 75 -9.41 -13.20 -6.62
N GLY A 76 -9.17 -11.91 -6.45
CA GLY A 76 -9.75 -10.86 -7.25
C GLY A 76 -9.17 -10.82 -8.67
N ILE A 77 -8.44 -9.75 -8.98
CA ILE A 77 -7.73 -9.62 -10.26
C ILE A 77 -6.23 -9.69 -10.07
N VAL A 78 -5.52 -10.10 -11.11
CA VAL A 78 -4.05 -10.24 -11.15
C VAL A 78 -3.50 -9.37 -12.29
N PRO A 79 -3.08 -8.13 -12.00
CA PRO A 79 -2.45 -7.27 -13.00
C PRO A 79 -1.19 -7.91 -13.62
N LYS A 80 -0.92 -7.54 -14.88
CA LYS A 80 0.37 -7.77 -15.53
C LYS A 80 1.31 -6.59 -15.26
N ASP A 81 2.60 -6.85 -15.44
CA ASP A 81 3.65 -5.86 -15.26
C ASP A 81 3.44 -4.65 -16.19
N GLY A 82 3.79 -3.45 -15.71
CA GLY A 82 3.71 -2.21 -16.51
C GLY A 82 2.29 -1.66 -16.73
N LEU A 83 1.25 -2.30 -16.21
CA LEU A 83 -0.13 -1.82 -16.35
C LEU A 83 -0.50 -0.79 -15.28
N THR A 84 -1.32 0.17 -15.69
CA THR A 84 -2.08 1.05 -14.80
C THR A 84 -3.55 0.62 -14.78
N LEU A 85 -4.11 0.43 -13.59
CA LEU A 85 -5.54 0.23 -13.38
C LEU A 85 -6.09 1.49 -12.70
N ASP A 86 -6.88 2.27 -13.44
CA ASP A 86 -7.56 3.45 -12.91
C ASP A 86 -9.04 3.15 -12.69
N TYR A 87 -9.42 3.04 -11.42
CA TYR A 87 -10.79 2.77 -11.02
C TYR A 87 -11.70 3.99 -11.16
N CYS A 88 -11.20 5.17 -11.53
CA CYS A 88 -12.02 6.36 -11.77
C CYS A 88 -12.97 6.71 -10.60
N GLY A 89 -12.58 6.39 -9.35
CA GLY A 89 -13.40 6.60 -8.15
C GLY A 89 -14.43 5.49 -7.88
N THR A 90 -14.43 4.40 -8.65
CA THR A 90 -15.35 3.28 -8.48
C THR A 90 -14.94 2.35 -7.34
N GLN A 91 -15.92 1.56 -6.90
CA GLN A 91 -15.79 0.67 -5.76
C GLN A 91 -15.63 -0.79 -6.19
N ALA A 92 -14.69 -1.49 -5.56
CA ALA A 92 -14.62 -2.94 -5.55
C ALA A 92 -15.11 -3.48 -4.19
N TYR A 93 -16.24 -4.18 -4.18
CA TYR A 93 -16.79 -4.82 -2.98
C TYR A 93 -16.13 -6.18 -2.75
N GLY A 94 -15.32 -6.30 -1.70
CA GLY A 94 -14.73 -7.56 -1.25
C GLY A 94 -15.68 -8.31 -0.32
N GLN A 95 -15.95 -9.58 -0.64
CA GLN A 95 -16.80 -10.45 0.16
C GLN A 95 -15.99 -11.03 1.34
N SER A 96 -16.66 -11.65 2.32
CA SER A 96 -16.00 -12.27 3.48
C SER A 96 -15.01 -13.38 3.09
N GLY A 97 -15.28 -14.10 1.99
CA GLY A 97 -14.39 -15.11 1.45
C GLY A 97 -13.21 -14.54 0.65
N THR A 98 -13.32 -13.30 0.16
CA THR A 98 -12.32 -12.70 -0.74
C THR A 98 -10.97 -12.62 -0.04
N VAL A 99 -10.02 -13.41 -0.51
CA VAL A 99 -8.63 -13.41 -0.05
C VAL A 99 -7.96 -12.09 -0.40
N SER A 100 -8.09 -11.63 -1.64
CA SER A 100 -7.56 -10.33 -2.09
C SER A 100 -8.39 -9.73 -3.21
N VAL A 101 -8.71 -8.44 -3.16
CA VAL A 101 -9.39 -7.72 -4.26
C VAL A 101 -8.44 -7.52 -5.46
N ILE A 102 -7.18 -7.18 -5.19
CA ILE A 102 -6.10 -7.11 -6.18
C ILE A 102 -4.92 -7.89 -5.64
N GLN A 103 -4.44 -8.86 -6.42
CA GLN A 103 -3.27 -9.65 -6.07
C GLN A 103 -2.08 -9.25 -6.94
N LEU A 104 -1.02 -8.79 -6.30
CA LEU A 104 0.24 -8.40 -6.91
C LEU A 104 1.32 -9.36 -6.43
N ASP A 105 1.34 -10.59 -6.94
CA ASP A 105 2.36 -11.58 -6.60
C ASP A 105 3.41 -11.67 -7.71
N ARG A 106 4.67 -11.35 -7.38
CA ARG A 106 5.79 -11.25 -8.33
C ARG A 106 5.48 -10.33 -9.51
N LYS A 107 5.02 -9.12 -9.22
CA LYS A 107 4.66 -8.09 -10.22
C LYS A 107 5.61 -6.91 -10.20
N ASN A 108 5.78 -6.30 -11.36
CA ASN A 108 6.66 -5.16 -11.55
C ASN A 108 5.94 -3.98 -12.19
N ASN A 109 6.20 -2.77 -11.68
CA ASN A 109 5.77 -1.52 -12.33
C ASN A 109 4.25 -1.42 -12.53
N VAL A 110 3.46 -1.88 -11.55
CA VAL A 110 2.00 -1.81 -11.59
C VAL A 110 1.52 -0.57 -10.83
N THR A 111 0.60 0.19 -11.43
CA THR A 111 -0.02 1.34 -10.80
C THR A 111 -1.51 1.11 -10.59
N ILE A 112 -2.02 1.35 -9.37
CA ILE A 112 -3.45 1.33 -9.05
C ILE A 112 -3.88 2.74 -8.65
N LYS A 113 -4.93 3.26 -9.28
CA LYS A 113 -5.44 4.62 -9.03
C LYS A 113 -6.91 4.60 -8.66
N ASN A 114 -7.28 5.53 -7.78
CA ASN A 114 -8.68 5.94 -7.51
C ASN A 114 -9.62 4.78 -7.14
N LEU A 115 -9.09 3.75 -6.49
CA LEU A 115 -9.84 2.57 -6.08
C LEU A 115 -10.44 2.79 -4.70
N LYS A 116 -11.75 2.54 -4.55
CA LYS A 116 -12.39 2.37 -3.24
C LYS A 116 -12.65 0.88 -2.96
N ILE A 117 -12.19 0.37 -1.83
CA ILE A 117 -12.45 -1.02 -1.38
C ILE A 117 -13.48 -0.99 -0.26
N THR A 118 -14.49 -1.86 -0.33
CA THR A 118 -15.50 -2.01 0.73
C THR A 118 -15.77 -3.47 1.06
N GLY A 119 -16.56 -3.72 2.11
CA GLY A 119 -16.94 -5.06 2.53
C GLY A 119 -15.95 -5.62 3.55
N SER A 120 -15.65 -6.91 3.47
CA SER A 120 -14.82 -7.60 4.47
C SER A 120 -13.80 -8.58 3.86
N PRO A 121 -13.04 -8.19 2.82
CA PRO A 121 -12.01 -9.06 2.29
C PRO A 121 -10.88 -9.26 3.31
N ARG A 122 -10.14 -10.37 3.21
CA ARG A 122 -8.93 -10.60 4.01
C ARG A 122 -7.85 -9.58 3.68
N TYR A 123 -7.63 -9.34 2.38
CA TYR A 123 -6.76 -8.29 1.87
C TYR A 123 -7.50 -7.47 0.80
N GLY A 124 -7.26 -6.17 0.73
CA GLY A 124 -7.72 -5.38 -0.41
C GLY A 124 -6.72 -5.50 -1.54
N ILE A 125 -5.58 -4.81 -1.38
CA ILE A 125 -4.42 -4.93 -2.23
C ILE A 125 -3.38 -5.76 -1.47
N TRP A 126 -3.06 -6.93 -2.02
CA TRP A 126 -2.04 -7.82 -1.47
C TRP A 126 -0.88 -7.94 -2.45
N SER A 127 0.24 -7.30 -2.10
CA SER A 127 1.47 -7.33 -2.87
C SER A 127 2.50 -8.22 -2.20
N ARG A 128 3.07 -9.14 -2.98
CA ARG A 128 4.11 -10.08 -2.56
C ARG A 128 5.23 -10.12 -3.55
N SER A 129 6.47 -10.17 -3.07
CA SER A 129 7.65 -10.36 -3.93
C SER A 129 7.69 -9.43 -5.16
N SER A 130 7.21 -8.19 -5.00
CA SER A 130 6.89 -7.29 -6.12
C SER A 130 7.73 -6.01 -6.08
N SER A 131 7.90 -5.37 -7.24
CA SER A 131 8.68 -4.14 -7.35
C SER A 131 7.98 -3.01 -8.11
N GLY A 132 8.24 -1.76 -7.73
CA GLY A 132 7.74 -0.61 -8.49
C GLY A 132 6.21 -0.49 -8.45
N ILE A 133 5.60 -0.87 -7.31
CA ILE A 133 4.15 -0.76 -7.15
C ILE A 133 3.80 0.66 -6.74
N THR A 134 2.83 1.26 -7.43
CA THR A 134 2.34 2.61 -7.11
C THR A 134 0.85 2.60 -6.78
N LEU A 135 0.48 3.16 -5.62
CA LEU A 135 -0.91 3.46 -5.25
C LEU A 135 -1.15 4.96 -5.23
N SER A 136 -2.24 5.42 -5.84
CA SER A 136 -2.61 6.84 -5.84
C SER A 136 -4.10 7.04 -5.64
N GLY A 137 -4.49 7.71 -4.55
CA GLY A 137 -5.90 8.00 -4.27
C GLY A 137 -6.73 6.74 -3.95
N CYS A 138 -6.10 5.71 -3.39
CA CYS A 138 -6.81 4.48 -3.02
C CYS A 138 -7.41 4.62 -1.62
N SER A 139 -8.58 4.06 -1.37
CA SER A 139 -9.24 4.15 -0.06
C SER A 139 -9.98 2.86 0.28
N CYS A 140 -10.30 2.69 1.56
CA CYS A 140 -11.22 1.65 1.97
C CYS A 140 -12.19 2.10 3.08
N ASP A 141 -13.35 1.45 3.07
CA ASP A 141 -14.37 1.50 4.11
C ASP A 141 -14.88 0.08 4.33
N VAL A 142 -14.23 -0.61 5.26
CA VAL A 142 -14.34 -2.06 5.44
C VAL A 142 -14.72 -2.41 6.87
N THR A 143 -15.17 -3.64 7.05
CA THR A 143 -15.46 -4.23 8.36
C THR A 143 -14.55 -5.44 8.65
N GLY A 144 -13.47 -5.60 7.88
CA GLY A 144 -12.59 -6.75 7.96
C GLY A 144 -11.23 -6.52 7.30
N GLY A 145 -10.25 -7.34 7.70
CA GLY A 145 -9.02 -7.60 6.95
C GLY A 145 -7.87 -6.62 7.17
N LEU A 146 -6.79 -6.90 6.44
CA LEU A 146 -5.59 -6.07 6.29
C LEU A 146 -5.58 -5.52 4.87
N ILE A 147 -6.11 -4.32 4.69
CA ILE A 147 -6.53 -3.89 3.35
C ILE A 147 -5.37 -3.54 2.43
N PHE A 148 -4.30 -2.94 2.95
CA PHE A 148 -3.11 -2.62 2.18
C PHE A 148 -1.91 -3.39 2.77
N ARG A 149 -1.47 -4.45 2.07
CA ARG A 149 -0.35 -5.29 2.50
C ARG A 149 0.71 -5.39 1.41
N PHE A 150 1.96 -5.10 1.79
CA PHE A 150 3.14 -5.32 0.95
C PHE A 150 4.13 -6.21 1.70
N ASP A 151 4.35 -7.44 1.24
CA ASP A 151 5.26 -8.40 1.87
C ASP A 151 6.22 -9.07 0.89
N ASP A 152 7.29 -9.70 1.36
CA ASP A 152 8.37 -10.25 0.51
C ASP A 152 8.13 -11.67 -0.04
N GLY A 153 7.00 -12.31 0.31
CA GLY A 153 6.68 -13.68 -0.09
C GLY A 153 7.75 -14.73 0.22
N LYS A 154 8.76 -14.42 1.06
CA LYS A 154 9.94 -15.22 1.42
C LYS A 154 11.01 -15.51 0.35
N SER A 155 11.01 -14.89 -0.85
CA SER A 155 12.03 -15.26 -1.86
C SER A 155 12.49 -14.22 -2.89
N ALA A 156 11.75 -13.15 -3.18
CA ALA A 156 12.19 -12.19 -4.21
C ALA A 156 12.36 -10.74 -3.72
N GLY A 157 12.05 -10.46 -2.45
CA GLY A 157 12.22 -9.14 -1.81
C GLY A 157 11.35 -8.06 -2.44
N THR A 158 10.29 -7.66 -1.75
CA THR A 158 9.44 -6.55 -2.19
C THR A 158 10.16 -5.23 -2.05
N ARG A 159 10.11 -4.39 -3.09
CA ARG A 159 10.91 -3.15 -3.12
C ARG A 159 10.32 -2.02 -3.95
N ASN A 160 10.69 -0.79 -3.65
CA ASN A 160 10.25 0.40 -4.40
C ASN A 160 8.73 0.53 -4.47
N ILE A 161 8.09 0.59 -3.31
CA ILE A 161 6.65 0.75 -3.17
C ILE A 161 6.35 2.24 -2.93
N ASN A 162 5.52 2.83 -3.78
CA ASN A 162 5.14 4.25 -3.73
C ASN A 162 3.65 4.38 -3.43
N VAL A 163 3.30 5.04 -2.33
CA VAL A 163 1.91 5.26 -1.91
C VAL A 163 1.67 6.76 -1.80
N ASN A 164 1.16 7.38 -2.86
CA ASN A 164 0.89 8.83 -2.83
C ASN A 164 -0.07 9.16 -1.69
N SER A 165 -1.29 8.64 -1.76
CA SER A 165 -2.27 8.81 -0.70
C SER A 165 -3.14 7.57 -0.54
N ILE A 166 -3.37 7.20 0.73
CA ILE A 166 -4.42 6.25 1.09
C ILE A 166 -5.27 6.73 2.27
N THR A 167 -6.50 6.25 2.32
CA THR A 167 -7.37 6.33 3.51
C THR A 167 -7.89 4.94 3.85
N ALA A 168 -7.62 4.45 5.05
CA ALA A 168 -8.05 3.15 5.53
C ALA A 168 -9.03 3.27 6.70
N ASN A 169 -10.30 2.88 6.51
CA ASN A 169 -11.32 2.91 7.56
C ASN A 169 -11.78 1.49 7.91
N GLY A 170 -11.78 1.16 9.22
CA GLY A 170 -12.44 -0.04 9.76
C GLY A 170 -11.72 -1.37 9.55
N ALA A 171 -10.44 -1.34 9.14
CA ALA A 171 -9.63 -2.56 9.00
C ALA A 171 -9.54 -3.33 10.33
N THR A 172 -9.82 -4.64 10.32
CA THR A 172 -9.71 -5.49 11.53
C THR A 172 -8.31 -6.06 11.76
N ALA A 173 -7.33 -5.54 11.02
CA ALA A 173 -5.90 -5.69 11.27
C ALA A 173 -5.25 -4.29 11.26
N HIS A 174 -4.18 -4.09 10.48
CA HIS A 174 -3.54 -2.79 10.29
C HIS A 174 -4.22 -1.99 9.16
N GLY A 175 -4.16 -0.66 9.22
CA GLY A 175 -4.58 0.20 8.11
C GLY A 175 -3.71 -0.05 6.88
N LEU A 176 -2.39 -0.05 7.06
CA LEU A 176 -1.41 -0.52 6.09
C LEU A 176 -0.26 -1.25 6.80
N GLU A 177 0.19 -2.36 6.24
CA GLU A 177 1.38 -3.09 6.70
C GLU A 177 2.38 -3.29 5.55
N THR A 178 3.64 -2.99 5.81
CA THR A 178 4.77 -3.52 5.06
C THR A 178 5.46 -4.61 5.88
N TYR A 179 5.93 -5.67 5.23
CA TYR A 179 6.67 -6.77 5.85
C TYR A 179 7.89 -7.15 4.99
N SER A 180 9.11 -6.92 5.49
CA SER A 180 10.36 -7.17 4.75
C SER A 180 10.45 -6.41 3.42
N VAL A 181 10.14 -5.11 3.43
CA VAL A 181 10.15 -4.24 2.24
C VAL A 181 11.40 -3.36 2.19
N ASP A 182 12.01 -3.21 1.01
CA ASP A 182 13.14 -2.32 0.72
C ASP A 182 12.69 -1.14 -0.16
N GLY A 183 12.60 0.07 0.37
CA GLY A 183 12.03 1.18 -0.39
C GLY A 183 10.52 1.24 -0.23
N PHE A 184 10.05 2.01 0.76
CA PHE A 184 8.63 2.32 0.94
C PHE A 184 8.44 3.83 1.12
N TYR A 185 7.69 4.44 0.22
CA TYR A 185 7.55 5.88 0.11
C TYR A 185 6.10 6.29 0.17
N TRP A 186 5.76 7.34 0.92
CA TRP A 186 4.39 7.84 0.93
C TRP A 186 4.25 9.34 1.06
N SER A 187 3.17 9.92 0.52
CA SER A 187 2.80 11.31 0.84
C SER A 187 1.89 11.33 2.08
N THR A 188 0.71 10.72 2.01
CA THR A 188 -0.25 10.75 3.12
C THR A 188 -0.88 9.39 3.37
N ILE A 189 -0.79 8.93 4.62
CA ILE A 189 -1.54 7.77 5.10
C ILE A 189 -2.54 8.24 6.15
N THR A 190 -3.82 8.03 5.88
CA THR A 190 -4.89 8.24 6.87
C THR A 190 -5.45 6.88 7.28
N ALA A 191 -5.51 6.60 8.58
CA ALA A 191 -6.07 5.37 9.10
C ALA A 191 -7.03 5.68 10.25
N ASN A 192 -8.24 5.13 10.18
CA ASN A 192 -9.29 5.34 11.17
C ASN A 192 -9.86 3.99 11.62
N ASN A 193 -10.00 3.81 12.93
CA ASN A 193 -10.67 2.66 13.53
C ASN A 193 -10.07 1.31 13.10
N SER A 194 -8.75 1.25 12.94
CA SER A 194 -8.05 -0.04 12.76
C SER A 194 -7.91 -0.74 14.11
N THR A 195 -8.15 -2.04 14.20
CA THR A 195 -7.90 -2.79 15.46
C THR A 195 -6.40 -2.94 15.75
N GLY A 196 -5.54 -2.91 14.74
CA GLY A 196 -4.09 -2.82 14.84
C GLY A 196 -3.57 -1.41 14.57
N CYS A 197 -2.31 -1.29 14.13
CA CYS A 197 -1.73 -0.01 13.73
C CYS A 197 -2.49 0.74 12.65
N GLY A 198 -2.35 2.07 12.63
CA GLY A 198 -2.66 2.84 11.43
C GLY A 198 -1.67 2.53 10.31
N LEU A 199 -0.37 2.66 10.60
CA LEU A 199 0.72 2.20 9.76
C LEU A 199 1.69 1.30 10.56
N LEU A 200 1.96 0.11 10.05
CA LEU A 200 3.03 -0.78 10.54
C LEU A 200 4.11 -0.95 9.48
N LEU A 201 5.34 -0.58 9.84
CA LEU A 201 6.54 -0.90 9.06
C LEU A 201 7.31 -2.04 9.73
N ASN A 202 7.03 -3.27 9.29
CA ASN A 202 7.61 -4.49 9.84
C ASN A 202 8.82 -4.92 9.01
N ASN A 203 10.01 -4.99 9.62
CA ASN A 203 11.27 -5.32 8.95
C ASN A 203 11.51 -4.53 7.64
N THR A 204 11.11 -3.26 7.62
CA THR A 204 11.19 -2.40 6.43
C THR A 204 12.43 -1.54 6.50
N LYS A 205 13.08 -1.30 5.36
CA LYS A 205 14.28 -0.47 5.26
C LYS A 205 14.16 0.51 4.10
N ASN A 206 14.94 1.59 4.15
CA ASN A 206 14.97 2.65 3.14
C ASN A 206 13.57 3.24 2.90
N TRP A 207 12.92 3.72 3.95
CA TRP A 207 11.56 4.25 3.84
C TRP A 207 11.52 5.76 4.12
N SER A 208 10.60 6.47 3.46
CA SER A 208 10.36 7.87 3.80
C SER A 208 8.94 8.32 3.49
N GLY A 209 8.37 9.21 4.30
CA GLY A 209 7.13 9.85 3.88
C GLY A 209 6.74 11.11 4.61
N SER A 210 5.71 11.77 4.08
CA SER A 210 5.34 13.11 4.55
C SER A 210 4.46 13.06 5.78
N SER A 211 3.31 12.38 5.75
CA SER A 211 2.36 12.47 6.84
C SER A 211 1.62 11.18 7.13
N ILE A 212 1.39 10.92 8.41
CA ILE A 212 0.52 9.86 8.92
C ILE A 212 -0.53 10.52 9.82
N TYR A 213 -1.80 10.21 9.57
CA TYR A 213 -2.94 10.61 10.39
C TYR A 213 -3.65 9.35 10.87
N ALA A 214 -3.47 9.01 12.15
CA ALA A 214 -4.10 7.85 12.76
C ALA A 214 -5.12 8.30 13.81
N TYR A 215 -6.35 7.80 13.70
CA TYR A 215 -7.41 8.03 14.68
C TYR A 215 -8.02 6.73 15.14
N ASN A 216 -8.12 6.54 16.46
CA ASN A 216 -8.75 5.36 17.05
C ASN A 216 -8.13 4.03 16.58
N CYS A 217 -6.83 4.03 16.26
CA CYS A 217 -6.10 2.83 15.85
C CYS A 217 -5.56 2.07 17.06
N CYS A 218 -6.01 0.83 17.25
CA CYS A 218 -5.66 -0.03 18.38
C CYS A 218 -5.90 0.62 19.75
N TYR A 219 -6.94 1.44 19.90
CA TYR A 219 -7.27 2.01 21.21
C TYR A 219 -7.54 0.90 22.24
N GLY A 220 -6.93 1.01 23.42
CA GLY A 220 -6.94 -0.02 24.46
C GLY A 220 -5.97 -1.18 24.22
N GLY A 221 -5.20 -1.19 23.12
CA GLY A 221 -4.31 -2.29 22.76
C GLY A 221 -2.81 -1.99 22.81
N GLY A 222 -2.02 -2.95 22.32
CA GLY A 222 -0.55 -2.93 22.35
C GLY A 222 0.14 -2.28 21.13
N TYR A 223 -0.61 -1.87 20.11
CA TYR A 223 -0.08 -1.25 18.89
C TYR A 223 -0.13 0.29 18.96
N ALA A 224 0.10 0.96 17.83
CA ALA A 224 0.26 2.41 17.75
C ALA A 224 -0.35 2.99 16.47
N GLY A 225 -0.59 4.31 16.44
CA GLY A 225 -0.91 5.01 15.20
C GLY A 225 0.16 4.79 14.13
N PHE A 226 1.42 4.95 14.52
CA PHE A 226 2.59 4.60 13.70
C PHE A 226 3.54 3.67 14.46
N ARG A 227 3.89 2.53 13.84
CA ARG A 227 4.79 1.54 14.44
C ARG A 227 5.89 1.10 13.49
N VAL A 228 7.12 1.06 13.99
CA VAL A 228 8.27 0.42 13.33
C VAL A 228 8.71 -0.78 14.18
N ALA A 229 8.86 -1.95 13.56
CA ALA A 229 9.05 -3.20 14.28
C ALA A 229 9.98 -4.18 13.56
N ASN A 230 10.52 -5.13 14.34
CA ASN A 230 11.24 -6.34 13.90
C ASN A 230 12.39 -5.99 12.97
N THR A 231 13.42 -5.37 13.54
CA THR A 231 14.62 -4.92 12.81
C THR A 231 14.30 -4.01 11.61
N ASN A 232 13.26 -3.18 11.72
CA ASN A 232 13.07 -2.04 10.82
C ASN A 232 14.33 -1.16 10.82
N GLN A 233 14.68 -0.57 9.69
CA GLN A 233 15.94 0.16 9.51
C GLN A 233 15.67 1.58 9.02
N VAL A 234 16.74 2.24 8.56
CA VAL A 234 16.80 3.63 8.10
C VAL A 234 15.52 4.11 7.44
N GLY A 235 14.94 5.16 8.03
CA GLY A 235 13.88 5.90 7.38
C GLY A 235 13.42 7.14 8.14
N ILE A 236 12.60 7.94 7.47
CA ILE A 236 12.19 9.25 7.96
C ILE A 236 10.71 9.53 7.68
N VAL A 237 10.00 10.07 8.67
CA VAL A 237 8.66 10.63 8.47
C VAL A 237 8.63 12.08 8.92
N ASN A 238 8.02 12.94 8.10
CA ASN A 238 7.97 14.37 8.43
C ASN A 238 6.98 14.66 9.57
N TYR A 239 5.80 14.05 9.53
CA TYR A 239 4.75 14.33 10.51
C TYR A 239 3.92 13.09 10.87
N VAL A 240 3.70 12.90 12.17
CA VAL A 240 2.78 11.88 12.70
C VAL A 240 1.74 12.54 13.60
N SER A 241 0.48 12.46 13.20
CA SER A 241 -0.66 12.76 14.07
C SER A 241 -1.29 11.45 14.53
N ALA A 242 -1.40 11.24 15.83
CA ALA A 242 -2.09 10.09 16.39
C ALA A 242 -3.03 10.53 17.52
N ASP A 243 -4.31 10.28 17.35
CA ASP A 243 -5.34 10.63 18.32
C ASP A 243 -6.15 9.40 18.71
N ARG A 244 -6.35 9.21 20.00
CA ARG A 244 -7.12 8.07 20.53
C ARG A 244 -6.57 6.72 20.06
N CYS A 245 -5.26 6.59 19.83
CA CYS A 245 -4.63 5.32 19.44
C CYS A 245 -4.17 4.51 20.67
N GLY A 246 -3.77 3.25 20.47
CA GLY A 246 -3.14 2.45 21.54
C GLY A 246 -1.91 3.15 22.12
N ARG A 247 -1.06 3.63 21.21
CA ARG A 247 0.08 4.54 21.41
C ARG A 247 0.13 5.47 20.22
N GLY A 248 0.86 6.57 20.32
CA GLY A 248 1.10 7.45 19.17
C GLY A 248 2.13 6.87 18.22
N ILE A 249 3.36 6.79 18.71
CA ILE A 249 4.52 6.24 18.00
C ILE A 249 5.09 5.08 18.82
N PHE A 250 5.39 3.96 18.17
CA PHE A 250 6.03 2.83 18.82
C PHE A 250 7.16 2.25 17.96
N SER A 251 8.40 2.34 18.45
CA SER A 251 9.55 1.64 17.89
C SER A 251 9.94 0.48 18.77
N LEU A 252 10.09 -0.72 18.20
CA LEU A 252 10.47 -1.91 18.98
C LEU A 252 11.28 -2.99 18.24
N THR A 253 11.75 -3.97 19.01
CA THR A 253 12.33 -5.25 18.55
C THR A 253 13.52 -5.08 17.60
N GLY A 254 14.55 -4.35 18.05
CA GLY A 254 15.81 -4.17 17.32
C GLY A 254 15.71 -3.22 16.12
N SER A 255 14.59 -2.50 15.99
CA SER A 255 14.40 -1.45 14.98
C SER A 255 15.39 -0.32 15.18
N ARG A 256 15.82 0.33 14.10
CA ARG A 256 16.89 1.31 14.14
C ARG A 256 16.79 2.40 13.09
N ASP A 257 17.47 3.52 13.37
CA ASP A 257 17.69 4.62 12.42
C ASP A 257 16.39 5.26 11.89
N ALA A 258 15.31 5.17 12.65
CA ALA A 258 14.04 5.82 12.36
C ALA A 258 14.05 7.27 12.87
N THR A 259 13.71 8.22 12.00
CA THR A 259 13.57 9.63 12.36
C THR A 259 12.13 10.10 12.16
N ILE A 260 11.52 10.64 13.21
CA ILE A 260 10.24 11.34 13.18
C ILE A 260 10.55 12.82 13.36
N ASN A 261 10.33 13.65 12.34
CA ASN A 261 10.70 15.07 12.42
C ASN A 261 9.75 15.85 13.34
N ASN A 262 8.45 15.59 13.26
CA ASN A 262 7.46 16.26 14.11
C ASN A 262 6.28 15.32 14.41
N CYS A 263 5.60 15.53 15.54
CA CYS A 263 4.40 14.79 15.87
C CYS A 263 3.37 15.59 16.68
N TYR A 264 2.13 15.17 16.58
CA TYR A 264 1.07 15.57 17.50
C TYR A 264 0.32 14.33 17.98
N ILE A 265 0.54 13.97 19.24
CA ILE A 265 0.05 12.73 19.83
C ILE A 265 -0.88 13.08 20.98
N ARG A 266 -2.09 12.55 20.99
CA ARG A 266 -3.04 12.86 22.06
C ARG A 266 -4.02 11.75 22.37
N ASN A 267 -4.52 11.75 23.61
CA ASN A 267 -5.61 10.90 24.07
C ASN A 267 -5.35 9.39 23.85
N CYS A 268 -4.10 8.97 23.71
CA CYS A 268 -3.78 7.56 23.53
C CYS A 268 -4.02 6.78 24.83
N SER A 269 -4.47 5.54 24.71
CA SER A 269 -4.75 4.68 25.88
C SER A 269 -3.49 4.16 26.58
N GLY A 270 -2.32 4.31 25.97
CA GLY A 270 -1.01 3.91 26.49
C GLY A 270 -0.01 5.06 26.48
N ILE A 271 1.28 4.74 26.50
CA ILE A 271 2.37 5.71 26.40
C ILE A 271 2.28 6.41 25.05
N GLY A 272 2.35 7.75 25.01
CA GLY A 272 2.25 8.50 23.76
C GLY A 272 3.34 8.11 22.76
N ILE A 273 4.61 8.13 23.19
CA ILE A 273 5.75 7.68 22.38
C ILE A 273 6.54 6.64 23.14
N TRP A 274 6.64 5.42 22.61
CA TRP A 274 7.47 4.39 23.22
C TRP A 274 8.59 3.96 22.26
N ILE A 275 9.83 4.05 22.72
CA ILE A 275 10.99 3.48 22.05
C ILE A 275 11.51 2.35 22.93
N GLN A 276 11.26 1.11 22.52
CA GLN A 276 11.63 -0.10 23.27
C GLN A 276 12.69 -0.89 22.49
N ASP A 277 13.82 -1.26 23.10
CA ASP A 277 14.83 -2.13 22.47
C ASP A 277 15.18 -1.75 21.01
N SER A 278 15.25 -0.44 20.75
CA SER A 278 15.50 0.15 19.43
C SER A 278 16.79 0.97 19.46
N TYR A 279 17.35 1.30 18.30
CA TYR A 279 18.66 1.94 18.22
C TYR A 279 18.61 3.19 17.35
N ASN A 280 19.25 4.29 17.78
CA ASN A 280 19.32 5.54 17.01
C ASN A 280 17.94 6.03 16.50
N THR A 281 16.87 5.78 17.24
CA THR A 281 15.51 6.24 16.90
C THR A 281 15.27 7.62 17.49
N LYS A 282 14.85 8.56 16.65
CA LYS A 282 14.75 9.98 17.01
C LYS A 282 13.36 10.52 16.75
N VAL A 283 12.72 11.09 17.77
CA VAL A 283 11.58 12.00 17.61
C VAL A 283 12.09 13.41 17.90
N LYS A 284 12.14 14.27 16.88
CA LYS A 284 12.86 15.56 16.94
C LYS A 284 12.04 16.73 17.47
N ALA A 285 10.73 16.70 17.28
CA ALA A 285 9.82 17.75 17.73
C ALA A 285 8.41 17.19 17.91
N GLY A 286 7.57 17.93 18.61
CA GLY A 286 6.14 17.66 18.67
C GLY A 286 5.52 18.01 20.00
N THR A 287 4.22 17.71 20.10
CA THR A 287 3.46 17.77 21.36
C THR A 287 2.86 16.39 21.63
N VAL A 288 2.96 15.95 22.89
CA VAL A 288 2.26 14.77 23.38
C VAL A 288 1.39 15.20 24.55
N GLU A 289 0.10 14.90 24.51
CA GLU A 289 -0.83 15.34 25.55
C GLU A 289 -1.90 14.31 25.91
N ASN A 290 -2.27 14.25 27.19
CA ASN A 290 -3.40 13.43 27.67
C ASN A 290 -3.29 11.92 27.31
N CYS A 291 -2.07 11.38 27.20
CA CYS A 291 -1.86 9.95 27.00
C CYS A 291 -1.85 9.22 28.35
N ALA A 292 -2.66 8.17 28.50
CA ALA A 292 -2.87 7.50 29.79
C ALA A 292 -1.59 6.84 30.34
N GLY A 293 -0.68 6.39 29.47
CA GLY A 293 0.61 5.83 29.87
C GLY A 293 1.73 6.87 30.04
N GLY A 294 1.41 8.16 29.96
CA GLY A 294 2.38 9.25 30.00
C GLY A 294 2.91 9.67 28.63
N CYS A 295 3.73 10.72 28.64
CA CYS A 295 4.21 11.42 27.46
C CYS A 295 5.09 10.53 26.57
N TYR A 296 6.23 10.06 27.08
CA TYR A 296 7.11 9.14 26.36
C TYR A 296 7.88 8.22 27.30
N ALA A 297 8.40 7.12 26.76
CA ALA A 297 9.35 6.23 27.43
C ALA A 297 10.41 5.73 26.45
N ILE A 298 11.65 5.60 26.93
CA ILE A 298 12.74 4.92 26.24
C ILE A 298 13.19 3.77 27.15
N THR A 299 13.08 2.54 26.68
CA THR A 299 13.40 1.34 27.47
C THR A 299 14.26 0.39 26.65
N GLY A 300 15.55 0.27 26.98
CA GLY A 300 16.49 -0.57 26.23
C GLY A 300 16.99 0.07 24.93
N GLY A 301 17.99 -0.58 24.32
CA GLY A 301 18.72 -0.07 23.17
C GLY A 301 19.60 1.15 23.46
N SER A 302 20.09 1.83 22.42
CA SER A 302 21.02 2.97 22.57
C SER A 302 20.89 4.01 21.44
N GLY A 303 21.33 5.24 21.70
CA GLY A 303 21.30 6.34 20.72
C GLY A 303 19.91 6.92 20.43
N ASN A 304 18.88 6.52 21.19
CA ASN A 304 17.53 7.03 21.02
C ASN A 304 17.36 8.41 21.65
N SER A 305 16.48 9.24 21.09
CA SER A 305 16.14 10.55 21.65
C SER A 305 14.70 10.94 21.35
N VAL A 306 14.03 11.57 22.32
CA VAL A 306 12.71 12.18 22.15
C VAL A 306 12.78 13.64 22.58
N THR A 307 12.38 14.55 21.71
CA THR A 307 12.30 15.98 21.97
C THR A 307 10.89 16.44 21.64
N VAL A 308 10.05 16.58 22.66
CA VAL A 308 8.63 16.95 22.54
C VAL A 308 8.21 17.80 23.72
N THR A 309 7.11 18.55 23.57
CA THR A 309 6.41 19.17 24.69
C THR A 309 5.41 18.17 25.27
N CYS A 310 5.49 17.92 26.57
CA CYS A 310 4.53 17.08 27.29
C CYS A 310 3.46 17.97 27.94
N LYS A 311 2.18 17.65 27.73
CA LYS A 311 1.04 18.35 28.34
C LYS A 311 0.04 17.40 29.00
#